data_AF-A0A179I8S6-F1
#
_entry.id   AF-A0A179I8S6-F1
#
_cell.length_a   1.000
_cell.length_b   1.000
_cell.length_c   1.000
_cell.angle_alpha   90.00
_cell.angle_beta   90.00
_cell.angle_gamma   90.00
#
_symmetry.space_group_name_H-M   'P 1'
#
loop_
_entity.id
_entity.type
_entity.pdbx_description
1 polymer ?
#
loop_
_entity_poly.entity_id
_entity_poly.type
_entity_poly.pdbx_seq_one_letter_code
_entity_poly.pdbx_strand_id
1 'polypeptide(L)'
;MPMLTHPPQATPTSKQKLALAICEFLSTSATDGTLTADDKDSIDVAVNCIAESFKVDPTDKAAVASAIGAQNLLQIYSVYEVAKSRNNPA
;
A
#
# COMPACT_ATOMS: atom_id res chain seq x y z
N MET A 1 -12.11 33.33 -7.12
CA MET A 1 -12.28 31.86 -7.00
C MET A 1 -11.48 31.43 -5.79
N PRO A 2 -12.13 31.01 -4.68
CA PRO A 2 -11.42 30.65 -3.46
C PRO A 2 -10.64 29.37 -3.72
N MET A 3 -9.31 29.45 -3.66
CA MET A 3 -8.43 28.30 -3.62
C MET A 3 -8.82 27.48 -2.38
N LEU A 4 -9.36 26.28 -2.56
CA LEU A 4 -9.50 25.33 -1.47
C LEU A 4 -8.11 25.05 -0.93
N THR A 5 -7.78 25.70 0.18
CA THR A 5 -6.65 25.38 1.04
C THR A 5 -6.87 23.99 1.59
N HIS A 6 -6.41 22.98 0.85
CA HIS A 6 -6.14 21.68 1.45
C HIS A 6 -5.05 21.91 2.49
N PRO A 7 -5.22 21.45 3.74
CA PRO A 7 -4.17 21.56 4.75
C PRO A 7 -2.89 20.87 4.24
N PRO A 8 -1.69 21.23 4.73
CA PRO A 8 -0.48 20.50 4.41
C PRO A 8 -0.69 19.05 4.81
N GLN A 9 -0.85 18.17 3.83
CA GLN A 9 -0.95 16.72 4.03
C GLN A 9 0.25 16.31 4.88
N ALA A 10 -0.01 15.96 6.14
CA ALA A 10 1.03 15.52 7.05
C ALA A 10 1.71 14.32 6.39
N THR A 11 3.02 14.42 6.16
CA THR A 11 3.80 13.34 5.55
C THR A 11 3.44 12.04 6.26
N PRO A 12 2.89 11.02 5.56
CA PRO A 12 2.40 9.84 6.23
C PRO A 12 3.53 9.23 7.06
N THR A 13 3.25 8.93 8.32
CA THR A 13 4.21 8.25 9.20
C THR A 13 4.61 6.92 8.58
N SER A 14 5.74 6.34 8.98
CA SER A 14 6.19 5.05 8.43
C SER A 14 5.12 3.95 8.51
N LYS A 15 4.30 3.97 9.58
CA LYS A 15 3.16 3.05 9.74
C LYS A 15 2.03 3.33 8.73
N GLN A 16 1.72 4.60 8.49
CA GLN A 16 0.73 5.01 7.49
C GLN A 16 1.21 4.71 6.07
N LYS A 17 2.50 4.90 5.78
CA LYS A 17 3.10 4.50 4.51
C LYS A 17 2.96 2.99 4.28
N LEU A 18 3.23 2.19 5.31
CA LEU A 18 3.05 0.75 5.24
C LEU A 18 1.58 0.38 4.98
N ALA A 19 0.63 1.00 5.68
CA ALA A 19 -0.79 0.78 5.47
C ALA A 19 -1.22 1.11 4.02
N LEU A 20 -0.78 2.25 3.48
CA LEU A 20 -1.04 2.64 2.10
C LEU A 20 -0.46 1.66 1.08
N ALA A 21 0.77 1.17 1.32
CA ALA A 21 1.39 0.18 0.46
C ALA A 21 0.68 -1.19 0.52
N ILE A 22 0.13 -1.58 1.68
CA ILE A 22 -0.72 -2.77 1.79
C ILE A 22 -2.03 -2.56 1.02
N CYS A 23 -2.68 -1.41 1.18
CA CYS A 23 -3.90 -1.10 0.42
C CYS A 23 -3.65 -1.15 -1.09
N GLU A 24 -2.54 -0.56 -1.57
CA GLU A 24 -2.16 -0.62 -2.98
C GLU A 24 -1.91 -2.06 -3.44
N PHE A 25 -1.17 -2.87 -2.67
CA PHE A 25 -0.94 -4.27 -2.98
C PHE A 25 -2.26 -5.07 -3.09
N LEU A 26 -3.19 -4.87 -2.16
CA LEU A 26 -4.48 -5.54 -2.15
C LEU A 26 -5.32 -5.10 -3.37
N SER A 27 -5.41 -3.79 -3.65
CA SER A 27 -6.11 -3.26 -4.82
C SER A 27 -5.51 -3.75 -6.13
N THR A 28 -4.17 -3.76 -6.25
CA THR A 28 -3.46 -4.29 -7.42
C THR A 28 -3.76 -5.78 -7.60
N SER A 29 -3.71 -6.58 -6.52
CA SER A 29 -4.03 -8.02 -6.56
C SER A 29 -5.46 -8.32 -7.00
N ALA A 30 -6.40 -7.44 -6.64
CA ALA A 30 -7.79 -7.52 -7.08
C ALA A 30 -7.98 -7.17 -8.57
N THR A 31 -7.07 -6.40 -9.19
CA THR A 31 -7.14 -6.00 -10.60
C THR A 31 -6.25 -6.80 -11.54
N ASP A 32 -5.13 -7.34 -11.05
CA ASP A 32 -4.13 -8.06 -11.84
C ASP A 32 -4.51 -9.53 -12.09
N GLY A 33 -5.60 -9.99 -11.47
CA GLY A 33 -6.11 -11.36 -11.62
C GLY A 33 -5.41 -12.39 -10.71
N THR A 34 -4.61 -11.92 -9.75
CA THR A 34 -3.97 -12.76 -8.72
C THR A 34 -5.00 -13.41 -7.79
N LEU A 35 -6.15 -12.76 -7.59
CA LEU A 35 -7.25 -13.21 -6.75
C LEU A 35 -8.51 -13.48 -7.58
N THR A 36 -9.41 -14.30 -7.05
CA THR A 36 -10.71 -14.55 -7.69
C THR A 36 -11.61 -13.32 -7.59
N ALA A 37 -12.57 -13.18 -8.51
CA ALA A 37 -13.51 -12.06 -8.48
C ALA A 37 -14.37 -12.07 -7.19
N ASP A 38 -14.63 -13.24 -6.62
CA ASP A 38 -15.36 -13.39 -5.36
C ASP A 38 -14.58 -12.82 -4.16
N ASP A 39 -13.25 -12.87 -4.20
CA ASP A 39 -12.40 -12.28 -3.17
C ASP A 39 -12.31 -10.76 -3.27
N LYS A 40 -12.66 -10.17 -4.43
CA LYS A 40 -12.57 -8.73 -4.66
C LYS A 40 -13.39 -7.92 -3.64
N ASP A 41 -14.61 -8.37 -3.34
CA ASP A 41 -15.47 -7.67 -2.38
C ASP A 41 -14.86 -7.72 -0.96
N SER A 42 -14.24 -8.85 -0.60
CA SER A 42 -13.53 -9.00 0.67
C SER A 42 -12.29 -8.08 0.74
N ILE A 43 -11.59 -7.92 -0.39
CA ILE A 43 -10.44 -7.03 -0.51
C ILE A 43 -10.86 -5.56 -0.35
N ASP A 44 -11.94 -5.13 -1.00
CA ASP A 44 -12.42 -3.74 -0.90
C ASP A 44 -12.83 -3.41 0.56
N VAL A 45 -13.47 -4.35 1.27
CA VAL A 45 -13.75 -4.21 2.70
C VAL A 45 -12.47 -4.13 3.53
N ALA A 46 -11.48 -4.98 3.27
CA ALA A 46 -10.21 -4.98 4.00
C ALA A 46 -9.43 -3.66 3.81
N VAL A 47 -9.37 -3.13 2.59
CA VAL A 47 -8.73 -1.84 2.27
C VAL A 47 -9.38 -0.71 3.06
N ASN A 48 -10.71 -0.68 3.13
CA ASN A 48 -11.44 0.33 3.91
C ASN A 48 -11.15 0.22 5.41
N CYS A 49 -11.18 -0.99 5.97
CA CYS A 49 -10.85 -1.21 7.38
C CYS A 49 -9.42 -0.74 7.73
N ILE A 50 -8.44 -1.01 6.86
CA ILE A 50 -7.04 -0.57 7.06
C ILE A 50 -6.95 0.96 6.95
N ALA A 51 -7.57 1.54 5.92
CA ALA A 51 -7.61 2.98 5.69
C ALA A 51 -8.16 3.73 6.92
N GLU A 52 -9.30 3.27 7.45
CA GLU A 52 -9.92 3.86 8.63
C GLU A 52 -9.10 3.67 9.91
N SER A 53 -8.49 2.48 10.09
CA SER A 53 -7.68 2.16 11.27
C SER A 53 -6.43 3.02 11.37
N PHE A 54 -5.79 3.30 10.23
CA PHE A 54 -4.56 4.08 10.17
C PHE A 54 -4.78 5.56 9.80
N LYS A 55 -6.03 5.97 9.59
CA LYS A 55 -6.41 7.32 9.13
C LYS A 55 -5.64 7.72 7.88
N VAL A 56 -5.60 6.81 6.90
CA VAL A 56 -4.93 7.02 5.61
C VAL A 56 -5.96 6.99 4.49
N ASP A 57 -5.66 7.66 3.39
CA ASP A 57 -6.51 7.68 2.21
C ASP A 57 -5.84 6.87 1.07
N PRO A 58 -6.34 5.66 0.75
CA PRO A 58 -5.80 4.86 -0.33
C PRO A 58 -6.10 5.44 -1.73
N THR A 59 -6.99 6.44 -1.82
CA THR A 59 -7.30 7.15 -3.08
C THR A 59 -6.34 8.31 -3.34
N ASP A 60 -5.62 8.78 -2.32
CA ASP A 60 -4.61 9.82 -2.45
C ASP A 60 -3.35 9.25 -3.12
N LYS A 61 -3.30 9.37 -4.45
CA LYS A 61 -2.16 8.91 -5.26
C LYS A 61 -0.83 9.55 -4.85
N ALA A 62 -0.82 10.78 -4.32
CA ALA A 62 0.41 11.43 -3.89
C ALA A 62 0.91 10.82 -2.57
N ALA A 63 0.00 10.57 -1.62
CA ALA A 63 0.33 9.87 -0.38
C ALA A 63 0.80 8.43 -0.65
N VAL A 64 0.10 7.71 -1.54
CA VAL A 64 0.45 6.36 -1.98
C VAL A 64 1.82 6.34 -2.67
N ALA A 65 2.08 7.26 -3.61
CA ALA A 65 3.38 7.38 -4.26
C ALA A 65 4.50 7.74 -3.26
N SER A 66 4.23 8.60 -2.28
CA SER A 66 5.18 8.92 -1.22
C SER A 66 5.41 7.77 -0.23
N ALA A 67 4.45 6.84 -0.13
CA ALA A 67 4.51 5.67 0.74
C ALA A 67 5.30 4.53 0.10
N ILE A 68 5.04 4.25 -1.17
CA ILE A 68 5.71 3.22 -1.97
C ILE A 68 7.11 3.68 -2.40
N GLY A 69 7.28 4.97 -2.67
CA GLY A 69 8.56 5.52 -3.10
C GLY A 69 9.06 4.83 -4.37
N ALA A 70 10.29 4.31 -4.32
CA ALA A 70 10.93 3.63 -5.46
C ALA A 70 10.72 2.11 -5.49
N GLN A 71 10.21 1.50 -4.42
CA GLN A 71 10.08 0.05 -4.30
C GLN A 71 8.82 -0.34 -3.54
N ASN A 72 7.96 -1.10 -4.19
CA ASN A 72 6.70 -1.59 -3.64
C ASN A 72 6.97 -2.68 -2.59
N LEU A 73 5.98 -2.93 -1.73
CA LEU A 73 6.06 -3.96 -0.67
C LEU A 73 6.51 -5.33 -1.22
N LEU A 74 6.05 -5.68 -2.42
CA LEU A 74 6.40 -6.91 -3.12
C LEU A 74 7.88 -6.95 -3.55
N GLN A 75 8.44 -5.81 -3.99
CA GLN A 75 9.86 -5.72 -4.32
C GLN A 75 10.73 -5.83 -3.05
N ILE A 76 10.32 -5.20 -1.95
CA ILE A 76 11.01 -5.30 -0.65
C ILE A 76 11.02 -6.77 -0.18
N TYR A 77 9.88 -7.45 -0.26
CA TYR A 77 9.78 -8.87 0.09
C TYR A 77 10.63 -9.76 -0.83
N SER A 78 10.64 -9.50 -2.14
CA SER A 78 11.46 -10.23 -3.10
C SER A 78 12.96 -10.07 -2.83
N VAL A 79 13.42 -8.85 -2.50
CA VAL A 79 14.80 -8.60 -2.08
C VAL A 79 15.13 -9.35 -0.78
N TYR A 80 14.21 -9.37 0.19
CA TYR A 80 14.39 -10.13 1.43
C TYR A 80 14.53 -11.64 1.18
N GLU A 81 13.69 -12.24 0.33
CA GLU A 81 13.79 -13.65 -0.04
C GLU A 81 15.15 -13.97 -0.72
N VAL A 82 15.62 -13.08 -1.59
CA VAL A 82 16.94 -13.20 -2.24
C VAL A 82 18.08 -13.03 -1.22
N ALA A 83 17.98 -12.08 -0.29
CA ALA A 83 18.99 -11.89 0.75
C ALA A 83 19.03 -13.08 1.73
N LYS A 84 17.86 -13.60 2.12
CA LYS A 84 17.71 -14.78 2.99
C LYS A 84 18.31 -16.02 2.34
N SER A 85 18.07 -16.24 1.05
CA SER A 85 18.68 -17.36 0.31
C SER A 85 20.21 -17.22 0.17
N ARG A 86 20.75 -16.00 0.10
CA ARG A 86 22.20 -15.75 0.15
C ARG A 86 22.82 -15.91 1.54
N ASN A 87 22.06 -15.62 2.60
CA ASN A 87 22.52 -15.72 3.99
C ASN A 87 22.32 -17.12 4.61
N ASN A 88 21.71 -18.06 3.88
CA ASN A 88 21.68 -19.47 4.21
C ASN A 88 22.59 -20.22 3.23
N PRO A 89 23.92 -20.28 3.46
CA PRO A 89 24.76 -21.18 2.70
C PRO A 89 24.34 -22.59 3.13
N ALA A 90 23.72 -23.33 2.21
CA ALA A 90 23.58 -24.78 2.35
C ALA A 90 24.97 -25.45 2.39
#